data_AF-A0A6P2FNU1-F1
#
_entry.id   AF-A0A6P2FNU1-F1
#
_cell.length_a   1.000
_cell.length_b   1.000
_cell.length_c   1.000
_cell.angle_alpha   90.00
_cell.angle_beta   90.00
_cell.angle_gamma   90.00
#
_symmetry.space_group_name_H-M   'P 1'
#
loop_
_entity.id
_entity.type
_entity.pdbx_description
1 polymer ?
#
loop_
_entity_poly.entity_id
_entity_poly.type
_entity_poly.pdbx_seq_one_letter_code
_entity_poly.pdbx_strand_id
1 'polypeptide(L)'
;MRFGPKSRPDLMSEGRFLDIVMGERIVSAGTMHRDNIRISATLCTVELTEDVSGGTQVKLTDQSAYLDGSEKPKDRQSGWGKIFEHLGKHLSAGATGDRTKMEGL
;
A
#
# COMPACT_ATOMS: atom_id res chain seq x y z
N MET A 1 -12.58 3.47 2.47
CA MET A 1 -12.43 3.61 1.01
C MET A 1 -13.10 2.42 0.32
N ARG A 2 -13.93 2.68 -0.69
CA ARG A 2 -14.62 1.67 -1.52
C ARG A 2 -13.78 1.34 -2.75
N PHE A 3 -13.70 0.08 -3.14
CA PHE A 3 -12.95 -0.41 -4.30
C PHE A 3 -13.85 -1.19 -5.26
N GLY A 4 -13.47 -1.20 -6.53
CA GLY A 4 -14.08 -2.02 -7.57
C GLY A 4 -15.28 -1.40 -8.29
N PRO A 5 -15.69 -1.97 -9.44
CA PRO A 5 -16.87 -1.53 -10.18
C PRO A 5 -18.16 -1.73 -9.39
N LYS A 6 -19.18 -0.90 -9.61
CA LYS A 6 -20.50 -1.03 -8.94
C LYS A 6 -21.21 -2.38 -9.20
N SER A 7 -20.84 -3.10 -10.26
CA SER A 7 -21.40 -4.41 -10.63
C SER A 7 -20.73 -5.62 -9.98
N ARG A 8 -19.72 -5.41 -9.13
CA ARG A 8 -19.00 -6.45 -8.38
C ARG A 8 -19.30 -6.33 -6.88
N PRO A 9 -19.03 -7.38 -6.06
CA PRO A 9 -19.17 -7.31 -4.62
C PRO A 9 -18.46 -6.08 -4.07
N ASP A 10 -19.09 -5.42 -3.10
CA ASP A 10 -18.56 -4.19 -2.54
C ASP A 10 -17.29 -4.49 -1.76
N LEU A 11 -16.16 -3.90 -2.13
CA LEU A 11 -14.93 -4.02 -1.34
C LEU A 11 -14.72 -2.72 -0.58
N MET A 12 -14.73 -2.79 0.75
CA MET A 12 -14.54 -1.63 1.61
C MET A 12 -13.35 -1.84 2.55
N SER A 13 -12.35 -0.95 2.45
CA SER A 13 -11.30 -0.84 3.47
C SER A 13 -11.61 0.29 4.43
N GLU A 14 -11.39 0.05 5.71
CA GLU A 14 -11.35 1.07 6.75
C GLU A 14 -10.04 0.94 7.50
N GLY A 15 -9.44 2.06 7.88
CA GLY A 15 -8.17 2.01 8.59
C GLY A 15 -7.76 3.36 9.15
N ARG A 16 -6.65 3.33 9.88
CA ARG A 16 -6.03 4.50 10.51
C ARG A 16 -4.51 4.36 10.49
N PHE A 17 -3.83 5.49 10.39
CA PHE A 17 -2.40 5.56 10.66
C PHE A 17 -2.16 5.44 12.16
N LEU A 18 -1.11 4.70 12.52
CA LEU A 18 -0.70 4.47 13.91
C LEU A 18 0.63 5.13 14.22
N ASP A 19 1.55 5.17 13.26
CA ASP A 19 2.87 5.81 13.38
C ASP A 19 3.30 6.33 12.01
N ILE A 20 3.89 7.53 11.97
CA ILE A 20 4.46 8.13 10.77
C ILE A 20 5.78 8.79 11.17
N VAL A 21 6.87 8.28 10.61
CA VAL A 21 8.18 8.92 10.63
C VAL A 21 8.49 9.37 9.21
N MET A 22 8.62 10.67 9.02
CA MET A 22 8.80 11.28 7.70
C MET A 22 10.01 10.69 6.99
N GLY A 23 9.82 10.22 5.75
CA GLY A 23 10.88 9.65 4.93
C GLY A 23 11.33 8.24 5.31
N GLU A 24 10.83 7.67 6.42
CA GLU A 24 11.36 6.42 6.98
C GLU A 24 10.31 5.34 7.20
N ARG A 25 9.15 5.66 7.81
CA ARG A 25 8.20 4.64 8.23
C ARG A 25 6.75 5.11 8.24
N ILE A 26 5.86 4.22 7.82
CA ILE A 26 4.42 4.37 7.97
C ILE A 26 3.86 3.06 8.56
N VAL A 27 3.16 3.16 9.69
CA VAL A 27 2.42 2.05 10.29
C VAL A 27 0.94 2.37 10.24
N SER A 28 0.14 1.41 9.78
CA SER A 28 -1.32 1.55 9.70
C SER A 28 -2.01 0.26 10.11
N ALA A 29 -3.20 0.39 10.68
CA ALA A 29 -4.09 -0.74 10.90
C ALA A 29 -5.39 -0.54 10.15
N GLY A 30 -5.98 -1.63 9.67
CA GLY A 30 -7.23 -1.57 8.94
C GLY A 30 -7.94 -2.90 8.84
N THR A 31 -9.11 -2.86 8.24
CA THR A 31 -9.95 -4.02 7.95
C THR A 31 -10.43 -3.95 6.52
N MET A 32 -10.64 -5.13 5.92
CA MET A 32 -11.26 -5.27 4.61
C MET A 32 -12.61 -5.94 4.78
N HIS A 33 -13.62 -5.41 4.11
CA HIS A 33 -14.95 -5.98 4.02
C HIS A 33 -15.27 -6.33 2.57
N ARG A 34 -15.97 -7.45 2.39
CA ARG A 34 -16.66 -7.81 1.16
C ARG A 34 -18.15 -7.74 1.46
N ASP A 35 -18.85 -6.85 0.77
CA ASP A 35 -20.16 -6.37 1.16
C ASP A 35 -20.12 -5.89 2.62
N ASN A 36 -21.00 -6.39 3.49
CA ASN A 36 -21.01 -6.04 4.91
C ASN A 36 -20.24 -7.06 5.78
N ILE A 37 -19.49 -7.98 5.18
CA ILE A 37 -18.79 -9.06 5.89
C ILE A 37 -17.30 -8.73 5.95
N ARG A 38 -16.73 -8.72 7.16
CA ARG A 38 -15.29 -8.54 7.36
C ARG A 38 -14.54 -9.78 6.91
N ILE A 39 -13.58 -9.60 6.00
CA ILE A 39 -12.78 -10.70 5.43
C ILE A 39 -11.33 -10.69 5.92
N SER A 40 -10.81 -9.54 6.37
CA SER A 40 -9.48 -9.47 6.97
C SER A 40 -9.34 -8.31 7.95
N ALA A 41 -8.36 -8.45 8.84
CA ALA A 41 -7.81 -7.35 9.64
C ALA A 41 -6.29 -7.34 9.48
N THR A 42 -5.70 -6.15 9.39
CA THR A 42 -4.31 -5.96 8.97
C THR A 42 -3.62 -4.92 9.82
N LEU A 43 -2.37 -5.21 10.21
CA LEU A 43 -1.36 -4.23 10.63
C LEU A 43 -0.29 -4.22 9.55
N CYS A 44 -0.14 -3.09 8.86
CA CYS A 44 0.78 -2.90 7.76
C CYS A 44 1.86 -1.89 8.15
N THR A 45 3.11 -2.28 7.98
CA THR A 45 4.29 -1.43 8.18
C THR A 45 5.02 -1.30 6.85
N VAL A 46 5.21 -0.05 6.42
CA VAL A 46 6.06 0.31 5.29
C VAL A 46 7.29 1.00 5.84
N GLU A 47 8.46 0.47 5.49
CA GLU A 47 9.78 1.03 5.82
C GLU A 47 10.46 1.47 4.52
N LEU A 48 11.06 2.66 4.55
CA LEU A 48 11.76 3.28 3.43
C LEU A 48 13.22 3.47 3.84
N THR A 49 14.12 2.98 3.00
CA THR A 49 15.57 3.18 3.19
C THR A 49 16.20 3.58 1.87
N GLU A 50 17.33 4.27 1.93
CA GLU A 50 18.14 4.52 0.73
C GLU A 50 18.62 3.19 0.14
N ASP A 51 18.53 3.07 -1.19
CA ASP A 51 19.11 1.95 -1.92
C ASP A 51 20.55 2.26 -2.33
N VAL A 52 21.41 1.25 -2.27
CA VAL A 52 22.85 1.37 -2.60
C VAL A 52 23.11 1.83 -4.04
N SER A 53 22.17 1.59 -4.96
CA SER A 53 22.28 1.97 -6.37
C SER A 53 21.71 3.36 -6.69
N GLY A 54 21.26 4.11 -5.69
CA GLY A 54 20.57 5.39 -5.86
C GLY A 54 19.08 5.17 -6.09
N GLY A 55 18.30 5.30 -5.02
CA GLY A 55 16.85 5.09 -5.04
C GLY A 55 16.31 4.86 -3.64
N THR A 56 15.06 4.39 -3.57
CA THR A 56 14.43 4.02 -2.30
C THR A 56 14.09 2.55 -2.31
N GLN A 57 14.69 1.79 -1.39
CA GLN A 57 14.27 0.44 -1.07
C GLN A 57 13.04 0.52 -0.18
N VAL A 58 11.98 -0.20 -0.58
CA VAL A 58 10.75 -0.30 0.20
C VAL A 58 10.67 -1.69 0.80
N LYS A 59 10.44 -1.78 2.11
CA LYS A 59 10.08 -3.03 2.79
C LYS A 59 8.68 -2.90 3.34
N LEU A 60 7.79 -3.79 2.90
CA LEU A 60 6.43 -3.88 3.41
C LEU A 60 6.26 -5.16 4.21
N THR A 61 5.80 -4.99 5.45
CA THR A 61 5.41 -6.08 6.34
C THR A 61 3.90 -6.00 6.55
N ASP A 62 3.17 -7.01 6.07
CA ASP A 62 1.73 -7.15 6.27
C ASP A 62 1.47 -8.27 7.30
N GLN A 63 1.01 -7.88 8.48
CA GLN A 63 0.54 -8.78 9.52
C GLN A 63 -0.98 -8.84 9.47
N SER A 64 -1.51 -9.85 8.78
CA SER A 64 -2.95 -10.00 8.55
C SER A 64 -3.54 -11.25 9.18
N ALA A 65 -4.73 -11.08 9.76
CA ALA A 65 -5.66 -12.16 10.03
C ALA A 65 -6.64 -12.29 8.86
N TYR A 66 -6.73 -13.49 8.29
CA TYR A 66 -7.67 -13.83 7.22
C TYR A 66 -8.84 -14.60 7.81
N LEU A 67 -10.05 -14.06 7.63
CA LEU A 67 -11.25 -14.56 8.29
C LEU A 67 -12.01 -15.50 7.35
N ASP A 68 -12.42 -16.65 7.90
CA ASP A 68 -13.34 -17.60 7.28
C ASP A 68 -12.92 -18.09 5.86
N GLY A 69 -11.61 -18.06 5.57
CA GLY A 69 -11.06 -18.49 4.28
C GLY A 69 -11.42 -17.59 3.09
N SER A 70 -11.94 -16.38 3.34
CA SER A 70 -12.40 -15.45 2.30
C SER A 70 -11.27 -14.83 1.47
N GLU A 71 -10.05 -14.91 1.98
CA GLU A 71 -8.79 -14.49 1.38
C GLU A 71 -7.66 -15.39 1.90
N LYS A 72 -6.65 -15.65 1.08
CA LYS A 72 -5.46 -16.41 1.49
C LYS A 72 -4.23 -15.49 1.52
N PRO A 73 -3.19 -15.82 2.32
CA PRO A 73 -1.94 -15.06 2.34
C PRO A 73 -1.33 -14.82 0.96
N LYS A 74 -1.43 -15.80 0.05
CA LYS A 74 -0.92 -15.70 -1.33
C LYS A 74 -1.69 -14.67 -2.17
N ASP A 75 -2.99 -14.53 -1.95
CA ASP A 75 -3.82 -13.54 -2.65
C ASP A 75 -3.39 -12.13 -2.23
N ARG A 76 -3.16 -11.93 -0.92
CA ARG A 76 -2.66 -10.67 -0.37
C ARG A 76 -1.28 -10.30 -0.90
N GLN A 77 -0.36 -11.26 -0.91
CA GLN A 77 0.99 -11.05 -1.45
C GLN A 77 0.96 -10.66 -2.93
N SER A 78 0.12 -11.33 -3.73
CA SER A 78 -0.06 -10.98 -5.15
C SER A 78 -0.67 -9.58 -5.32
N GLY A 79 -1.63 -9.21 -4.47
CA GLY A 79 -2.22 -7.87 -4.43
C GLY A 79 -1.17 -6.78 -4.18
N TRP A 80 -0.33 -6.95 -3.15
CA TRP A 80 0.77 -6.02 -2.87
C TRP A 80 1.76 -5.91 -4.02
N GLY A 81 2.12 -7.02 -4.66
CA GLY A 81 3.00 -6.99 -5.84
C GLY A 81 2.46 -6.08 -6.94
N LYS A 82 1.17 -6.20 -7.28
CA LYS A 82 0.52 -5.33 -8.28
C LYS A 82 0.48 -3.86 -7.86
N ILE A 83 0.26 -3.59 -6.57
CA ILE A 83 0.29 -2.21 -6.03
C ILE A 83 1.68 -1.62 -6.21
N PHE A 84 2.74 -2.35 -5.89
CA PHE A 84 4.12 -1.89 -6.07
C PHE A 84 4.50 -1.70 -7.54
N GLU A 85 4.05 -2.59 -8.43
CA GLU A 85 4.21 -2.40 -9.87
C GLU A 85 3.55 -1.10 -10.36
N HIS A 86 2.32 -0.81 -9.91
CA HIS A 86 1.64 0.44 -10.25
C HIS A 86 2.32 1.67 -9.65
N LEU A 87 2.80 1.58 -8.40
CA LEU A 87 3.57 2.65 -7.77
C LEU A 87 4.84 2.94 -8.56
N GLY A 88 5.59 1.91 -8.96
CA GLY A 88 6.79 2.07 -9.79
C GLY A 88 6.49 2.76 -11.12
N LYS A 89 5.41 2.36 -11.81
CA LYS A 89 4.97 3.03 -13.05
C LYS A 89 4.60 4.49 -12.81
N HIS A 90 3.89 4.78 -11.72
CA HIS A 90 3.47 6.14 -11.38
C HIS A 90 4.67 7.05 -11.10
N LEU A 91 5.64 6.59 -10.30
CA LEU A 91 6.85 7.35 -9.98
C LEU A 91 7.73 7.58 -11.22
N SER A 92 7.86 6.58 -12.09
CA SER A 92 8.59 6.73 -13.36
C SER A 92 7.94 7.72 -14.32
N ALA A 93 6.60 7.81 -14.33
CA ALA A 93 5.88 8.81 -15.12
C ALA A 93 6.04 10.24 -14.57
N GLY A 94 6.28 10.39 -13.27
CA GLY A 94 6.57 11.67 -12.62
C GLY A 94 8.03 12.11 -12.76
N ALA A 95 8.98 11.18 -12.82
CA ALA A 95 10.42 11.47 -12.88
C ALA A 95 10.89 12.15 -14.20
N THR A 96 10.03 12.21 -15.21
CA THR A 96 10.25 12.94 -16.47
C THR A 96 9.73 14.38 -16.44
N GLY A 97 9.03 14.79 -15.37
CA GLY A 97 8.57 16.16 -15.16
C GLY A 97 9.29 16.81 -13.98
N ASP A 98 9.99 17.91 -14.26
CA ASP A 98 10.51 18.89 -13.29
C ASP A 98 11.71 18.46 -12.43
N ARG A 99 12.92 18.52 -13.03
CA ARG A 99 14.18 18.72 -12.28
C ARG A 99 14.79 20.10 -12.51
N THR A 100 14.04 21.04 -13.09
CA THR A 100 14.58 22.33 -13.57
C THR A 100 14.29 23.49 -12.62
N LYS A 101 13.62 23.27 -11.48
CA LYS A 101 13.28 24.33 -10.53
C LYS A 101 13.77 24.05 -9.11
N MET A 102 15.06 23.81 -8.94
CA MET A 102 15.71 23.91 -7.62
C MET A 102 17.11 24.53 -7.76
N GLU A 103 17.20 25.70 -8.39
CA GLU A 103 18.28 26.66 -8.13
C GLU A 103 17.64 28.02 -7.80
N GLY A 104 17.89 28.50 -6.59
CA GLY A 104 17.53 29.85 -6.15
C GLY A 104 16.47 29.89 -5.04
N LEU A 105 16.91 29.76 -3.79
CA LEU A 105 16.88 30.86 -2.80
C LEU A 105 17.80 30.53 -1.63
#